data_AF-A0A2W4QMI5-F1
#
_entry.id   AF-A0A2W4QMI5-F1
#
_cell.length_a   1.000
_cell.length_b   1.000
_cell.length_c   1.000
_cell.angle_alpha   90.00
_cell.angle_beta   90.00
_cell.angle_gamma   90.00
#
_symmetry.space_group_name_H-M   'P 1'
#
loop_
_entity.id
_entity.type
_entity.pdbx_description
1 polymer ?
#
loop_
_entity_poly.entity_id
_entity_poly.type
_entity_poly.pdbx_seq_one_letter_code
_entity_poly.pdbx_strand_id
1 'polypeptide(L)'
;MTRLTTTSGSAASQPTPASFGSQRLRSIHITGGFLDGAVFDLADGLNCLIGARGTGKTSVLELVRYALDALPAANDPERQRIENLVKANLGDGTVELLVETRDGLTYKVIRSWQDDPVVVTADGSPTEISLRAGGVFRADIYSQNEIERIADQALSQLSLIDNFEANQIAQITAELRTLTSKLATNATTLLPLQDQIDGLNSEIAGKDAIQQKIDALGPITGQNAEAVTKGQQAKSLRQRETQAMEGLWQFLQEYDQQIADLSGQVAHRTSQWLTREMLSGPNGAAITGVRQKLLDRGAEIDELLRQARACLSKLQDELGDAGTSLTSAHAQQEAAYQELIKHDAALRGQAAERSRLEKMKNDLLAKQRQRDAIIEKQAGLQKERTQLLQKLSELRDSRYNVRKAIAQRINTALMPDIRVTIEQSGHLGQYRAMLEQALTGARVQRGVVAQR
;
A
#
# COMPACT_ATOMS: atom_id res chain seq x y z
N MET A 1 -49.61 -55.56 57.88
CA MET A 1 -48.46 -55.77 56.97
C MET A 1 -48.76 -55.04 55.68
N THR A 2 -48.34 -53.78 55.62
CA THR A 2 -48.70 -52.81 54.58
C THR A 2 -47.45 -52.56 53.76
N ARG A 3 -47.45 -52.94 52.47
CA ARG A 3 -46.31 -52.75 51.57
C ARG A 3 -46.31 -51.31 51.04
N LEU A 4 -45.18 -50.64 51.26
CA LEU A 4 -44.84 -49.32 50.75
C LEU A 4 -44.46 -49.38 49.27
N THR A 5 -44.84 -48.32 48.57
CA THR A 5 -44.56 -47.95 47.19
C THR A 5 -43.09 -47.59 46.94
N THR A 6 -42.56 -47.89 45.76
CA THR A 6 -41.43 -47.15 45.17
C THR A 6 -41.63 -46.95 43.67
N THR A 7 -41.43 -45.69 43.29
CA THR A 7 -41.68 -45.05 42.00
C THR A 7 -40.53 -45.31 41.02
N SER A 8 -40.85 -45.51 39.74
CA SER A 8 -39.88 -45.64 38.64
C SER A 8 -39.26 -44.27 38.31
N GLY A 9 -37.98 -44.10 38.63
CA GLY A 9 -37.17 -42.96 38.21
C GLY A 9 -36.61 -43.14 36.80
N SER A 10 -37.05 -42.29 35.88
CA SER A 10 -36.44 -42.07 34.57
C SER A 10 -35.02 -41.51 34.75
N ALA A 11 -34.00 -42.31 34.47
CA ALA A 11 -32.64 -41.84 34.35
C ALA A 11 -32.52 -41.02 33.05
N ALA A 12 -32.51 -39.70 33.19
CA ALA A 12 -32.13 -38.79 32.12
C ALA A 12 -30.67 -39.11 31.74
N SER A 13 -30.49 -39.64 30.53
CA SER A 13 -29.18 -39.77 29.90
C SER A 13 -28.55 -38.38 29.81
N GLN A 14 -27.46 -38.17 30.52
CA GLN A 14 -26.62 -36.99 30.33
C GLN A 14 -26.23 -36.90 28.84
N PRO A 15 -26.31 -35.72 28.20
CA PRO A 15 -25.78 -35.56 26.87
C PRO A 15 -24.27 -35.81 26.96
N THR A 16 -23.81 -36.87 26.30
CA THR A 16 -22.40 -37.13 26.07
C THR A 16 -21.80 -35.87 25.43
N PRO A 17 -20.68 -35.31 25.95
CA PRO A 17 -20.06 -34.17 25.28
C PRO A 17 -19.74 -34.59 23.85
N ALA A 18 -20.23 -33.84 22.86
CA ALA A 18 -19.89 -34.06 21.46
C ALA A 18 -18.37 -34.16 21.36
N SER A 19 -17.86 -35.31 20.92
CA SER A 19 -16.43 -35.48 20.70
C SER A 19 -16.01 -34.47 19.64
N PHE A 20 -15.24 -33.46 20.02
CA PHE A 20 -14.58 -32.61 19.04
C PHE A 20 -13.67 -33.51 18.20
N GLY A 21 -14.03 -33.71 16.93
CA GLY A 21 -13.22 -34.48 16.00
C GLY A 21 -11.86 -33.82 15.80
N SER A 22 -10.82 -34.63 15.57
CA SER A 22 -9.52 -34.14 15.10
C SER A 22 -9.52 -34.06 13.57
N GLN A 23 -8.75 -33.14 13.00
CA GLN A 23 -8.45 -33.19 11.57
C GLN A 23 -7.58 -34.42 11.27
N ARG A 24 -7.85 -35.14 10.18
CA ARG A 24 -7.13 -36.38 9.84
C ARG A 24 -6.75 -36.43 8.36
N LEU A 25 -5.53 -36.88 8.09
CA LEU A 25 -5.12 -37.32 6.75
C LEU A 25 -5.44 -38.81 6.68
N ARG A 26 -6.37 -39.20 5.81
CA ARG A 26 -6.89 -40.57 5.69
C ARG A 26 -6.08 -41.40 4.71
N SER A 27 -5.75 -40.83 3.56
CA SER A 27 -4.92 -41.52 2.58
C SER A 27 -4.08 -40.57 1.75
N ILE A 28 -2.99 -41.10 1.21
CA ILE A 28 -2.10 -40.45 0.26
C ILE A 28 -2.05 -41.34 -0.99
N HIS A 29 -2.44 -40.80 -2.13
CA HIS A 29 -2.34 -41.47 -3.41
C HIS A 29 -1.43 -40.67 -4.35
N ILE A 30 -0.48 -41.36 -4.99
CA ILE A 30 0.48 -40.75 -5.91
C ILE A 30 0.33 -41.43 -7.26
N THR A 31 0.13 -40.61 -8.30
CA THR A 31 0.10 -41.05 -9.70
C THR A 31 1.24 -40.37 -10.45
N GLY A 32 2.03 -41.14 -11.17
CA GLY A 32 3.21 -40.68 -11.89
C GLY A 32 4.48 -40.55 -11.03
N GLY A 33 5.61 -40.39 -11.71
CA GLY A 33 6.91 -40.19 -11.07
C GLY A 33 7.53 -41.44 -10.44
N PHE A 34 8.37 -41.25 -9.43
CA PHE A 34 9.14 -42.29 -8.75
C PHE A 34 8.28 -43.20 -7.86
N LEU A 35 7.17 -42.68 -7.32
CA LEU A 35 6.24 -43.40 -6.44
C LEU A 35 4.90 -43.70 -7.13
N ASP A 36 4.93 -43.89 -8.46
CA ASP A 36 3.72 -44.14 -9.24
C ASP A 36 2.91 -45.34 -8.72
N GLY A 37 1.60 -45.15 -8.61
CA GLY A 37 0.67 -46.14 -8.09
C GLY A 37 0.71 -46.34 -6.58
N ALA A 38 1.54 -45.61 -5.84
CA ALA A 38 1.60 -45.73 -4.38
C ALA A 38 0.30 -45.25 -3.74
N VAL A 39 -0.24 -46.07 -2.84
CA VAL A 39 -1.40 -45.77 -1.99
C VAL A 39 -1.00 -46.03 -0.55
N PHE A 40 -1.17 -45.02 0.31
CA PHE A 40 -0.94 -45.13 1.74
C PHE A 40 -2.25 -44.85 2.48
N ASP A 41 -2.87 -45.89 3.02
CA ASP A 41 -4.00 -45.75 3.95
C ASP A 41 -3.45 -45.55 5.36
N LEU A 42 -3.79 -44.41 5.98
CA LEU A 42 -3.24 -44.00 7.26
C LEU A 42 -4.17 -44.39 8.40
N ALA A 43 -3.58 -44.93 9.46
CA ALA A 43 -4.27 -45.22 10.70
C ALA A 43 -4.53 -43.94 11.51
N ASP A 44 -5.50 -44.01 12.42
CA ASP A 44 -5.71 -42.95 13.41
C ASP A 44 -4.48 -42.87 14.35
N GLY A 45 -3.86 -41.69 14.42
CA GLY A 45 -2.71 -41.43 15.30
C GLY A 45 -1.36 -41.59 14.61
N LEU A 46 -0.50 -42.46 15.15
CA LEU A 46 0.90 -42.56 14.73
C LEU A 46 1.07 -43.50 13.53
N ASN A 47 1.63 -42.97 12.45
CA ASN A 47 2.00 -43.71 11.25
C ASN A 47 3.52 -43.64 11.06
N CYS A 48 4.17 -44.80 10.91
CA CYS A 48 5.63 -44.90 10.79
C CYS A 48 6.04 -45.40 9.40
N LEU A 49 6.63 -44.52 8.58
CA LEU A 49 7.15 -44.88 7.26
C LEU A 49 8.63 -45.31 7.37
N ILE A 50 8.90 -46.62 7.31
CA ILE A 50 10.24 -47.20 7.53
C ILE A 50 10.77 -47.83 6.23
N GLY A 51 12.08 -47.71 5.98
CA GLY A 51 12.73 -48.33 4.83
C GLY A 51 14.20 -47.92 4.70
N ALA A 52 14.94 -48.54 3.80
CA ALA A 52 16.36 -48.22 3.53
C ALA A 52 16.55 -46.79 2.97
N ARG A 53 17.78 -46.26 2.97
CA ARG A 53 18.06 -44.95 2.35
C ARG A 53 17.68 -44.98 0.86
N GLY A 54 17.01 -43.93 0.39
CA GLY A 54 16.60 -43.81 -1.02
C GLY A 54 15.24 -44.43 -1.37
N THR A 55 14.52 -45.05 -0.42
CA THR A 55 13.19 -45.65 -0.67
C THR A 55 12.03 -44.63 -0.77
N GLY A 56 12.31 -43.34 -0.96
CA GLY A 56 11.26 -42.32 -1.13
C GLY A 56 10.54 -41.82 0.13
N LYS A 57 11.00 -42.17 1.35
CA LYS A 57 10.35 -41.72 2.61
C LYS A 57 10.17 -40.20 2.70
N THR A 58 11.25 -39.47 2.50
CA THR A 58 11.23 -38.00 2.50
C THR A 58 10.39 -37.47 1.34
N SER A 59 10.40 -38.16 0.19
CA SER A 59 9.58 -37.80 -0.96
C SER A 59 8.09 -37.83 -0.63
N VAL A 60 7.59 -38.87 0.06
CA VAL A 60 6.19 -38.93 0.51
C VAL A 60 5.84 -37.71 1.38
N LEU A 61 6.70 -37.37 2.35
CA LEU A 61 6.46 -36.23 3.24
C LEU A 61 6.40 -34.89 2.48
N GLU A 62 7.33 -34.67 1.56
CA GLU A 62 7.37 -33.43 0.77
C GLU A 62 6.24 -33.36 -0.27
N LEU A 63 5.77 -34.48 -0.79
CA LEU A 63 4.58 -34.55 -1.65
C LEU A 63 3.32 -34.17 -0.88
N VAL A 64 3.19 -34.60 0.39
CA VAL A 64 2.11 -34.15 1.27
C VAL A 64 2.21 -32.65 1.52
N ARG A 65 3.41 -32.13 1.81
CA ARG A 65 3.65 -30.68 1.97
C ARG A 65 3.24 -29.89 0.73
N TYR A 66 3.64 -30.40 -0.44
CA TYR A 66 3.30 -29.81 -1.73
C TYR A 66 1.80 -29.81 -1.97
N ALA A 67 1.12 -30.94 -1.81
CA ALA A 67 -0.32 -31.04 -2.04
C ALA A 67 -1.14 -30.13 -1.10
N LEU A 68 -0.72 -29.98 0.16
CA LEU A 68 -1.37 -29.08 1.13
C LEU A 68 -1.02 -27.60 0.94
N ASP A 69 -0.19 -27.26 -0.04
CA ASP A 69 0.32 -25.91 -0.30
C ASP A 69 1.02 -25.29 0.92
N ALA A 70 1.71 -26.13 1.68
CA ALA A 70 2.46 -25.79 2.89
C ALA A 70 3.96 -25.56 2.60
N LEU A 71 4.28 -25.05 1.41
CA LEU A 71 5.65 -24.71 1.03
C LEU A 71 6.15 -23.49 1.82
N PRO A 72 7.46 -23.40 2.09
CA PRO A 72 8.05 -22.18 2.65
C PRO A 72 7.79 -20.95 1.77
N ALA A 73 8.02 -19.76 2.34
CA ALA A 73 7.87 -18.51 1.61
C ALA A 73 8.73 -18.48 0.32
N ALA A 74 8.28 -17.74 -0.70
CA ALA A 74 8.94 -17.70 -2.02
C ALA A 74 10.42 -17.29 -2.00
N ASN A 75 10.82 -16.51 -0.98
CA ASN A 75 12.17 -16.02 -0.77
C ASN A 75 13.04 -16.95 0.10
N ASP A 76 12.50 -18.08 0.57
CA ASP A 76 13.24 -19.06 1.35
C ASP A 76 13.99 -20.02 0.40
N PRO A 77 15.33 -20.13 0.49
CA PRO A 77 16.11 -21.09 -0.29
C PRO A 77 15.63 -22.54 -0.17
N GLU A 78 15.03 -22.92 0.97
CA GLU A 78 14.47 -24.25 1.18
C GLU A 78 13.30 -24.56 0.26
N ARG A 79 12.52 -23.55 -0.12
CA ARG A 79 11.42 -23.73 -1.06
C ARG A 79 11.93 -24.33 -2.37
N GLN A 80 13.01 -23.77 -2.91
CA GLN A 80 13.60 -24.26 -4.15
C GLN A 80 14.10 -25.70 -4.00
N ARG A 81 14.70 -26.05 -2.84
CA ARG A 81 15.14 -27.43 -2.54
C ARG A 81 13.97 -28.40 -2.54
N ILE A 82 12.86 -28.05 -1.87
CA ILE A 82 11.65 -28.86 -1.78
C ILE A 82 11.01 -28.99 -3.16
N GLU A 83 10.83 -27.89 -3.89
CA GLU A 83 10.27 -27.88 -5.24
C GLU A 83 11.11 -28.74 -6.20
N ASN A 84 12.44 -28.67 -6.13
CA ASN A 84 13.32 -29.53 -6.93
C ASN A 84 13.14 -31.02 -6.57
N LEU A 85 12.97 -31.34 -5.29
CA LEU A 85 12.72 -32.71 -4.83
C LEU A 85 11.35 -33.20 -5.33
N VAL A 86 10.30 -32.39 -5.18
CA VAL A 86 8.95 -32.68 -5.68
C VAL A 86 9.00 -32.89 -7.19
N LYS A 87 9.62 -31.99 -7.95
CA LYS A 87 9.79 -32.12 -9.41
C LYS A 87 10.48 -33.42 -9.79
N ALA A 88 11.59 -33.77 -9.12
CA ALA A 88 12.35 -34.96 -9.43
C ALA A 88 11.61 -36.26 -9.10
N ASN A 89 10.72 -36.25 -8.10
CA ASN A 89 10.00 -37.45 -7.66
C ASN A 89 8.59 -37.57 -8.24
N LEU A 90 7.89 -36.46 -8.51
CA LEU A 90 6.53 -36.45 -9.05
C LEU A 90 6.53 -36.36 -10.59
N GLY A 91 7.50 -35.65 -11.18
CA GLY A 91 7.50 -35.37 -12.62
C GLY A 91 6.22 -34.64 -13.03
N ASP A 92 5.53 -35.16 -14.04
CA ASP A 92 4.22 -34.66 -14.50
C ASP A 92 3.04 -35.35 -13.79
N GLY A 93 3.32 -35.98 -12.64
CA GLY A 93 2.34 -36.70 -11.82
C GLY A 93 1.44 -35.82 -10.97
N THR A 94 0.57 -36.48 -10.22
CA THR A 94 -0.45 -35.89 -9.35
C THR A 94 -0.42 -36.55 -7.98
N VAL A 95 -0.59 -35.75 -6.93
CA VAL A 95 -0.79 -36.22 -5.56
C VAL A 95 -2.24 -35.95 -5.16
N GLU A 96 -2.93 -36.98 -4.71
CA GLU A 96 -4.27 -36.91 -4.12
C GLU A 96 -4.18 -37.23 -2.62
N LEU A 97 -4.69 -36.32 -1.79
CA LEU A 97 -4.80 -36.51 -0.35
C LEU A 97 -6.27 -36.55 0.05
N LEU A 98 -6.66 -37.56 0.81
CA LEU A 98 -7.97 -37.61 1.43
C LEU A 98 -7.88 -37.04 2.86
N VAL A 99 -8.54 -35.90 3.10
CA VAL A 99 -8.52 -35.22 4.40
C VAL A 99 -9.91 -35.19 5.03
N GLU A 100 -9.97 -35.33 6.34
CA GLU A 100 -11.18 -35.23 7.15
C GLU A 100 -11.07 -34.01 8.08
N THR A 101 -12.11 -33.18 8.10
CA THR A 101 -12.18 -32.01 8.97
C THR A 101 -12.64 -32.39 10.38
N ARG A 102 -12.59 -31.42 11.32
CA ARG A 102 -13.07 -31.63 12.71
C ARG A 102 -14.55 -31.99 12.79
N ASP A 103 -15.32 -31.57 11.78
CA ASP A 103 -16.76 -31.81 11.67
C ASP A 103 -17.07 -33.14 10.97
N GLY A 104 -16.05 -33.94 10.65
CA GLY A 104 -16.19 -35.24 9.98
C GLY A 104 -16.43 -35.16 8.47
N LEU A 105 -16.32 -33.97 7.87
CA LEU A 105 -16.46 -33.80 6.42
C LEU A 105 -15.17 -34.24 5.71
N THR A 106 -15.32 -34.99 4.62
CA THR A 106 -14.20 -35.52 3.85
C THR A 106 -14.01 -34.77 2.54
N TYR A 107 -12.77 -34.38 2.25
CA TYR A 107 -12.37 -33.69 1.03
C TYR A 107 -11.17 -34.38 0.39
N LYS A 108 -11.08 -34.27 -0.93
CA LYS A 108 -9.88 -34.65 -1.69
C LYS A 108 -9.12 -33.40 -2.09
N VAL A 109 -7.85 -33.37 -1.74
CA VAL A 109 -6.89 -32.34 -2.18
C VAL A 109 -6.07 -32.95 -3.31
N ILE A 110 -6.22 -32.41 -4.52
CA ILE A 110 -5.55 -32.91 -5.71
C ILE A 110 -4.58 -31.83 -6.19
N ARG A 111 -3.31 -32.20 -6.39
CA ARG A 111 -2.31 -31.27 -6.91
C ARG A 111 -1.35 -31.94 -7.88
N SER A 112 -1.27 -31.39 -9.09
CA SER A 112 -0.27 -31.75 -10.10
C SER A 112 0.96 -30.85 -10.00
N TRP A 113 2.06 -31.23 -10.64
CA TRP A 113 3.24 -30.37 -10.73
C TRP A 113 2.92 -29.04 -11.43
N GLN A 114 3.37 -27.92 -10.85
CA GLN A 114 3.13 -26.53 -11.31
C GLN A 114 1.69 -26.01 -11.25
N ASP A 115 0.72 -26.85 -10.90
CA ASP A 115 -0.66 -26.42 -10.69
C ASP A 115 -0.92 -26.00 -9.23
N ASP A 116 -1.93 -25.14 -9.05
CA ASP A 116 -2.51 -24.84 -7.74
C ASP A 116 -3.33 -26.05 -7.24
N PRO A 117 -3.38 -26.29 -5.92
CA PRO A 117 -4.17 -27.38 -5.37
C PRO A 117 -5.67 -27.17 -5.61
N VAL A 118 -6.37 -28.23 -5.99
CA VAL A 118 -7.82 -28.25 -6.14
C VAL A 118 -8.43 -29.04 -5.00
N VAL A 119 -9.42 -28.44 -4.33
CA VAL A 119 -10.19 -29.11 -3.27
C VAL A 119 -11.55 -29.52 -3.84
N VAL A 120 -11.81 -30.82 -3.84
CA VAL A 120 -13.10 -31.39 -4.23
C VAL A 120 -13.71 -32.15 -3.06
N THR A 121 -15.04 -32.27 -3.05
CA THR A 121 -15.74 -33.14 -2.11
C THR A 121 -15.41 -34.61 -2.38
N ALA A 122 -15.76 -35.51 -1.45
CA ALA A 122 -15.50 -36.95 -1.62
C ALA A 122 -16.15 -37.54 -2.89
N ASP A 123 -17.27 -36.99 -3.35
CA ASP A 123 -17.99 -37.32 -4.60
C ASP A 123 -17.40 -36.65 -5.86
N GLY A 124 -16.37 -35.82 -5.72
CA GLY A 124 -15.66 -35.18 -6.84
C GLY A 124 -16.23 -33.84 -7.29
N SER A 125 -17.19 -33.27 -6.56
CA SER A 125 -17.73 -31.95 -6.86
C SER A 125 -16.74 -30.85 -6.47
N PRO A 126 -16.49 -29.84 -7.35
CA PRO A 126 -15.58 -28.75 -7.03
C PRO A 126 -16.11 -27.90 -5.87
N THR A 127 -15.22 -27.49 -4.97
CA THR A 127 -15.56 -26.62 -3.84
C THR A 127 -14.92 -25.25 -4.01
N GLU A 128 -15.55 -24.20 -3.46
CA GLU A 128 -14.95 -22.86 -3.38
C GLU A 128 -13.85 -22.77 -2.29
N ILE A 129 -13.51 -23.88 -1.64
CA ILE A 129 -12.65 -23.87 -0.49
C ILE A 129 -11.18 -23.81 -0.93
N SER A 130 -10.49 -22.74 -0.54
CA SER A 130 -9.05 -22.61 -0.73
C SER A 130 -8.29 -23.12 0.50
N LEU A 131 -7.29 -23.99 0.30
CA LEU A 131 -6.37 -24.42 1.36
C LEU A 131 -5.61 -23.24 1.98
N ARG A 132 -5.30 -22.21 1.18
CA ARG A 132 -4.63 -20.98 1.63
C ARG A 132 -5.44 -20.17 2.64
N ALA A 133 -6.77 -20.33 2.64
CA ALA A 133 -7.67 -19.67 3.59
C ALA A 133 -7.82 -20.44 4.93
N GLY A 134 -7.11 -21.57 5.09
CA GLY A 134 -6.99 -22.28 6.36
C GLY A 134 -8.23 -23.07 6.81
N GLY A 135 -9.21 -23.28 5.92
CA GLY A 135 -10.53 -23.80 6.30
C GLY A 135 -10.66 -25.31 6.47
N VAL A 136 -9.86 -26.14 5.78
CA VAL A 136 -10.13 -27.60 5.67
C VAL A 136 -9.19 -28.43 6.53
N PHE A 137 -7.89 -28.34 6.27
CA PHE A 137 -6.88 -29.19 6.88
C PHE A 137 -5.56 -28.43 6.97
N ARG A 138 -4.92 -28.45 8.14
CA ARG A 138 -3.60 -27.85 8.35
C ARG A 138 -2.65 -28.88 8.94
N ALA A 139 -1.47 -29.00 8.35
CA ALA A 139 -0.40 -29.86 8.83
C ALA A 139 0.85 -29.04 9.16
N ASP A 140 1.44 -29.29 10.33
CA ASP A 140 2.80 -28.85 10.64
C ASP A 140 3.77 -29.93 10.15
N ILE A 141 4.59 -29.58 9.17
CA ILE A 141 5.48 -30.53 8.48
C ILE A 141 6.92 -30.13 8.77
N TYR A 142 7.69 -31.07 9.32
CA TYR A 142 9.10 -30.89 9.67
C TYR A 142 9.95 -31.88 8.87
N SER A 143 10.75 -31.35 7.94
CA SER A 143 11.63 -32.09 7.05
C SER A 143 13.02 -32.33 7.68
N GLN A 144 13.89 -32.99 6.92
CA GLN A 144 15.26 -33.30 7.34
C GLN A 144 16.02 -32.02 7.72
N ASN A 145 16.64 -32.03 8.91
CA ASN A 145 17.39 -30.92 9.52
C ASN A 145 16.57 -29.62 9.73
N GLU A 146 15.24 -29.64 9.58
CA GLU A 146 14.41 -28.44 9.77
C GLU A 146 14.31 -28.06 11.25
N ILE A 147 14.18 -29.06 12.14
CA ILE A 147 14.10 -28.84 13.59
C ILE A 147 15.39 -28.18 14.13
N GLU A 148 16.55 -28.67 13.72
CA GLU A 148 17.86 -28.11 14.10
C GLU A 148 18.00 -26.66 13.62
N ARG A 149 17.59 -26.38 12.38
CA ARG A 149 17.64 -25.02 11.83
C ARG A 149 16.70 -24.04 12.52
N ILE A 150 15.50 -24.51 12.89
CA ILE A 150 14.58 -23.70 13.68
C ILE A 150 15.20 -23.36 15.04
N ALA A 151 15.95 -24.29 15.66
CA ALA A 151 16.64 -24.00 16.92
C ALA A 151 17.70 -22.89 16.79
N ASP A 152 18.37 -22.76 15.64
CA ASP A 152 19.42 -21.76 15.43
C ASP A 152 18.93 -20.41 14.86
N GLN A 153 17.70 -20.34 14.32
CA GLN A 153 17.20 -19.16 13.62
C GLN A 153 16.03 -18.49 14.35
N ALA A 154 16.27 -17.32 14.94
CA ALA A 154 15.27 -16.56 15.68
C ALA A 154 13.99 -16.22 14.86
N LEU A 155 14.13 -15.95 13.56
CA LEU A 155 12.97 -15.70 12.68
C LEU A 155 12.13 -16.97 12.43
N SER A 156 12.78 -18.13 12.39
CA SER A 156 12.11 -19.43 12.24
C SER A 156 11.37 -19.81 13.52
N GLN A 157 11.97 -19.55 14.69
CA GLN A 157 11.30 -19.68 15.99
C GLN A 157 10.09 -18.75 16.10
N LEU A 158 10.22 -17.49 15.66
CA LEU A 158 9.13 -16.53 15.64
C LEU A 158 7.98 -16.99 14.72
N SER A 159 8.31 -17.60 13.59
CA SER A 159 7.31 -18.15 12.65
C SER A 159 6.52 -19.30 13.28
N LEU A 160 7.14 -20.14 14.13
CA LEU A 160 6.41 -21.14 14.91
C LEU A 160 5.40 -20.52 15.87
N ILE A 161 5.76 -19.40 16.51
CA ILE A 161 4.83 -18.66 17.37
C ILE A 161 3.69 -18.08 16.53
N ASP A 162 4.02 -17.48 15.39
CA ASP A 162 3.02 -16.87 14.51
C ASP A 162 2.01 -17.90 13.98
N ASN A 163 2.43 -19.16 13.82
CA ASN A 163 1.58 -20.24 13.37
C ASN A 163 0.38 -20.50 14.30
N PHE A 164 0.48 -20.22 15.59
CA PHE A 164 -0.65 -20.40 16.51
C PHE A 164 -1.84 -19.48 16.23
N GLU A 165 -1.61 -18.31 15.62
CA GLU A 165 -2.65 -17.32 15.26
C GLU A 165 -2.38 -16.76 13.84
N ALA A 166 -2.15 -17.66 12.88
CA ALA A 166 -1.65 -17.32 11.54
C ALA A 166 -2.53 -16.29 10.82
N ASN A 167 -3.86 -16.42 10.88
CA ASN A 167 -4.80 -15.51 10.20
C ASN A 167 -4.72 -14.08 10.75
N GLN A 168 -4.72 -13.93 12.08
CA GLN A 168 -4.67 -12.62 12.73
C GLN A 168 -3.33 -11.92 12.43
N ILE A 169 -2.22 -12.66 12.48
CA ILE A 169 -0.89 -12.12 12.21
C ILE A 169 -0.70 -11.79 10.73
N ALA A 170 -1.26 -12.61 9.82
CA ALA A 170 -1.24 -12.33 8.39
C ALA A 170 -2.01 -11.04 8.06
N GLN A 171 -3.19 -10.84 8.64
CA GLN A 171 -3.96 -9.60 8.47
C GLN A 171 -3.17 -8.38 8.92
N ILE A 172 -2.65 -8.39 10.15
CA ILE A 172 -1.85 -7.28 10.69
C ILE A 172 -0.61 -7.03 9.80
N THR A 173 0.03 -8.08 9.29
CA THR A 173 1.21 -7.97 8.42
C THR A 173 0.87 -7.37 7.05
N ALA A 174 -0.27 -7.71 6.46
CA ALA A 174 -0.75 -7.10 5.22
C ALA A 174 -1.06 -5.61 5.39
N GLU A 175 -1.68 -5.23 6.51
CA GLU A 175 -1.94 -3.82 6.85
C GLU A 175 -0.63 -3.03 7.06
N LEU A 176 0.34 -3.62 7.78
CA LEU A 176 1.68 -3.04 7.96
C LEU A 176 2.38 -2.79 6.61
N ARG A 177 2.31 -3.75 5.67
CA ARG A 177 2.88 -3.59 4.31
C ARG A 177 2.22 -2.43 3.57
N THR A 178 0.90 -2.34 3.65
CA THR A 178 0.11 -1.28 3.02
C THR A 178 0.48 0.10 3.57
N LEU A 179 0.55 0.24 4.90
CA LEU A 179 0.97 1.50 5.54
C LEU A 179 2.41 1.89 5.18
N THR A 180 3.33 0.91 5.12
CA THR A 180 4.72 1.16 4.74
C THR A 180 4.81 1.70 3.30
N SER A 181 4.02 1.14 2.36
CA SER A 181 3.92 1.64 0.99
C SER A 181 3.34 3.07 0.92
N LYS A 182 2.29 3.35 1.70
CA LYS A 182 1.72 4.71 1.81
C LYS A 182 2.74 5.73 2.34
N LEU A 183 3.52 5.36 3.36
CA LEU A 183 4.59 6.21 3.92
C LEU A 183 5.70 6.50 2.91
N ALA A 184 6.05 5.51 2.06
CA ALA A 184 7.02 5.69 0.98
C ALA A 184 6.50 6.64 -0.12
N THR A 185 5.22 6.48 -0.51
CA THR A 185 4.56 7.37 -1.47
C THR A 185 4.51 8.80 -0.95
N ASN A 186 4.08 8.98 0.30
CA ASN A 186 4.04 10.27 0.99
C ASN A 186 5.43 10.93 1.07
N ALA A 187 6.48 10.15 1.34
CA ALA A 187 7.85 10.67 1.32
C ALA A 187 8.28 11.17 -0.07
N THR A 188 7.92 10.43 -1.12
CA THR A 188 8.23 10.77 -2.52
C THR A 188 7.51 12.05 -2.96
N THR A 189 6.33 12.33 -2.40
CA THR A 189 5.61 13.59 -2.66
C THR A 189 6.12 14.78 -1.82
N LEU A 190 6.62 14.53 -0.60
CA LEU A 190 7.08 15.59 0.31
C LEU A 190 8.43 16.19 -0.13
N LEU A 191 9.34 15.36 -0.64
CA LEU A 191 10.70 15.79 -1.02
C LEU A 191 10.69 16.91 -2.10
N PRO A 192 10.01 16.76 -3.24
CA PRO A 192 9.98 17.82 -4.26
C PRO A 192 9.33 19.12 -3.77
N LEU A 193 8.33 19.03 -2.89
CA LEU A 193 7.69 20.22 -2.31
C LEU A 193 8.67 20.98 -1.40
N GLN A 194 9.51 20.27 -0.65
CA GLN A 194 10.57 20.89 0.14
C GLN A 194 11.58 21.61 -0.75
N ASP A 195 12.05 20.96 -1.82
CA ASP A 195 12.98 21.56 -2.78
C ASP A 195 12.39 22.83 -3.44
N GLN A 196 11.09 22.81 -3.78
CA GLN A 196 10.37 23.97 -4.31
C GLN A 196 10.29 25.13 -3.31
N ILE A 197 10.03 24.82 -2.03
CA ILE A 197 10.01 25.84 -0.96
C ILE A 197 11.39 26.48 -0.81
N ASP A 198 12.45 25.69 -0.83
CA ASP A 198 13.82 26.18 -0.66
C ASP A 198 14.28 27.04 -1.86
N GLY A 199 13.89 26.65 -3.08
CA GLY A 199 14.05 27.47 -4.28
C GLY A 199 13.33 28.82 -4.18
N LEU A 200 12.03 28.81 -3.83
CA LEU A 200 11.24 30.03 -3.68
C LEU A 200 11.77 30.93 -2.55
N ASN A 201 12.23 30.36 -1.43
CA ASN A 201 12.85 31.13 -0.35
C ASN A 201 14.11 31.86 -0.82
N SER A 202 14.93 31.21 -1.64
CA SER A 202 16.14 31.81 -2.21
C SER A 202 15.80 32.99 -3.14
N GLU A 203 14.73 32.87 -3.92
CA GLU A 203 14.25 33.94 -4.81
C GLU A 203 13.62 35.11 -4.05
N ILE A 204 12.92 34.83 -2.94
CA ILE A 204 12.24 35.85 -2.11
C ILE A 204 13.22 36.62 -1.21
N ALA A 205 14.42 36.09 -0.94
CA ALA A 205 15.41 36.70 -0.04
C ALA A 205 15.78 38.16 -0.39
N GLY A 206 15.64 38.57 -1.66
CA GLY A 206 15.91 39.94 -2.12
C GLY A 206 14.78 40.96 -1.88
N LYS A 207 13.63 40.54 -1.35
CA LYS A 207 12.42 41.39 -1.23
C LYS A 207 12.64 42.63 -0.37
N ASP A 208 13.31 42.49 0.77
CA ASP A 208 13.54 43.60 1.70
C ASP A 208 14.47 44.67 1.11
N ALA A 209 15.49 44.24 0.35
CA ALA A 209 16.37 45.17 -0.37
C ALA A 209 15.62 45.97 -1.45
N ILE A 210 14.65 45.36 -2.14
CA ILE A 210 13.80 46.07 -3.10
C ILE A 210 12.86 47.04 -2.37
N GLN A 211 12.30 46.64 -1.22
CA GLN A 211 11.46 47.51 -0.40
C GLN A 211 12.23 48.75 0.07
N GLN A 212 13.46 48.57 0.57
CA GLN A 212 14.34 49.68 0.96
C GLN A 212 14.67 50.61 -0.22
N LYS A 213 14.88 50.09 -1.43
CA LYS A 213 15.09 50.91 -2.63
C LYS A 213 13.85 51.73 -3.01
N ILE A 214 12.65 51.16 -2.85
CA ILE A 214 11.39 51.89 -3.06
C ILE A 214 11.24 53.01 -2.03
N ASP A 215 11.55 52.73 -0.76
CA ASP A 215 11.43 53.72 0.31
C ASP A 215 12.47 54.85 0.15
N ALA A 216 13.69 54.52 -0.31
CA ALA A 216 14.76 55.48 -0.59
C ALA A 216 14.45 56.44 -1.75
N LEU A 217 13.56 56.06 -2.68
CA LEU A 217 13.12 56.95 -3.78
C LEU A 217 12.23 58.12 -3.30
N GLY A 218 11.72 58.06 -2.07
CA GLY A 218 10.92 59.13 -1.46
C GLY A 218 9.55 59.39 -2.12
N PRO A 219 8.76 60.33 -1.58
CA PRO A 219 7.55 60.82 -2.24
C PRO A 219 7.92 61.64 -3.48
N ILE A 220 7.07 61.57 -4.49
CA ILE A 220 7.22 62.36 -5.72
C ILE A 220 7.04 63.84 -5.35
N THR A 221 8.00 64.71 -5.70
CA THR A 221 7.98 66.15 -5.37
C THR A 221 7.78 67.00 -6.64
N GLY A 222 6.78 67.91 -6.66
CA GLY A 222 6.49 68.80 -7.80
C GLY A 222 5.04 69.29 -7.86
N GLN A 223 4.72 70.19 -8.81
CA GLN A 223 3.31 70.47 -9.17
C GLN A 223 2.71 69.19 -9.77
N ASN A 224 1.50 68.81 -9.34
CA ASN A 224 0.83 67.52 -9.64
C ASN A 224 1.39 66.26 -8.95
N ALA A 225 2.30 66.39 -7.98
CA ALA A 225 2.86 65.26 -7.22
C ALA A 225 1.80 64.28 -6.65
N GLU A 226 0.69 64.80 -6.12
CA GLU A 226 -0.38 63.98 -5.54
C GLU A 226 -1.14 63.17 -6.61
N ALA A 227 -1.43 63.78 -7.77
CA ALA A 227 -2.08 63.12 -8.90
C ALA A 227 -1.19 62.03 -9.51
N VAL A 228 0.11 62.30 -9.64
CA VAL A 228 1.10 61.31 -10.12
C VAL A 228 1.27 60.17 -9.12
N THR A 229 1.26 60.45 -7.82
CA THR A 229 1.36 59.41 -6.77
C THR A 229 0.14 58.50 -6.76
N LYS A 230 -1.08 59.06 -6.85
CA LYS A 230 -2.33 58.28 -6.99
C LYS A 230 -2.34 57.45 -8.27
N GLY A 231 -1.92 58.03 -9.39
CA GLY A 231 -1.78 57.32 -10.67
C GLY A 231 -0.79 56.16 -10.62
N GLN A 232 0.33 56.33 -9.90
CA GLN A 232 1.33 55.28 -9.70
C GLN A 232 0.80 54.14 -8.81
N GLN A 233 0.09 54.45 -7.72
CA GLN A 233 -0.57 53.43 -6.89
C GLN A 233 -1.60 52.63 -7.70
N ALA A 234 -2.41 53.32 -8.51
CA ALA A 234 -3.35 52.69 -9.42
C ALA A 234 -2.63 51.80 -10.44
N LYS A 235 -1.48 52.22 -10.98
CA LYS A 235 -0.66 51.39 -11.89
C LYS A 235 -0.15 50.11 -11.22
N SER A 236 0.33 50.20 -9.98
CA SER A 236 0.75 49.02 -9.20
C SER A 236 -0.42 48.07 -8.94
N LEU A 237 -1.61 48.61 -8.66
CA LEU A 237 -2.83 47.82 -8.47
C LEU A 237 -3.22 47.11 -9.77
N ARG A 238 -3.28 47.82 -10.90
CA ARG A 238 -3.55 47.24 -12.22
C ARG A 238 -2.64 46.06 -12.53
N GLN A 239 -1.33 46.21 -12.28
CA GLN A 239 -0.39 45.12 -12.51
C GLN A 239 -0.71 43.88 -11.64
N ARG A 240 -1.10 44.06 -10.38
CA ARG A 240 -1.52 42.94 -9.51
C ARG A 240 -2.83 42.32 -9.98
N GLU A 241 -3.76 43.12 -10.49
CA GLU A 241 -5.01 42.63 -11.08
C GLU A 241 -4.72 41.78 -12.33
N THR A 242 -3.84 42.24 -13.23
CA THR A 242 -3.42 41.46 -14.40
C THR A 242 -2.77 40.14 -14.00
N GLN A 243 -1.82 40.16 -13.04
CA GLN A 243 -1.17 38.95 -12.55
C GLN A 243 -2.15 37.98 -11.88
N ALA A 244 -3.15 38.49 -11.15
CA ALA A 244 -4.18 37.64 -10.54
C ALA A 244 -5.06 36.96 -11.60
N MET A 245 -5.45 37.68 -12.65
CA MET A 245 -6.25 37.12 -13.75
C MET A 245 -5.46 36.05 -14.53
N GLU A 246 -4.18 36.30 -14.81
CA GLU A 246 -3.32 35.33 -15.49
C GLU A 246 -3.11 34.07 -14.64
N GLY A 247 -2.90 34.22 -13.33
CA GLY A 247 -2.79 33.08 -12.41
C GLY A 247 -4.07 32.26 -12.30
N LEU A 248 -5.25 32.90 -12.24
CA LEU A 248 -6.54 32.21 -12.26
C LEU A 248 -6.74 31.45 -13.58
N TRP A 249 -6.36 32.05 -14.70
CA TRP A 249 -6.47 31.42 -16.01
C TRP A 249 -5.57 30.19 -16.12
N GLN A 250 -4.31 30.29 -15.69
CA GLN A 250 -3.38 29.15 -15.65
C GLN A 250 -3.90 28.03 -14.74
N PHE A 251 -4.41 28.36 -13.54
CA PHE A 251 -5.00 27.37 -12.65
C PHE A 251 -6.17 26.62 -13.29
N LEU A 252 -7.06 27.31 -13.99
CA LEU A 252 -8.18 26.67 -14.67
C LEU A 252 -7.73 25.76 -15.82
N GLN A 253 -6.65 26.10 -16.52
CA GLN A 253 -6.06 25.25 -17.56
C GLN A 253 -5.43 23.98 -16.97
N GLU A 254 -4.65 24.12 -15.89
CA GLU A 254 -4.06 22.99 -15.18
C GLU A 254 -5.14 22.06 -14.61
N TYR A 255 -6.23 22.62 -14.09
CA TYR A 255 -7.33 21.86 -13.55
C TYR A 255 -8.14 21.12 -14.64
N ASP A 256 -8.35 21.74 -15.81
CA ASP A 256 -8.95 21.06 -16.97
C ASP A 256 -8.07 19.89 -17.45
N GLN A 257 -6.75 20.07 -17.52
CA GLN A 257 -5.83 19.02 -17.92
C GLN A 257 -5.85 17.84 -16.95
N GLN A 258 -5.88 18.09 -15.64
CA GLN A 258 -5.99 17.02 -14.64
C GLN A 258 -7.26 16.19 -14.82
N ILE A 259 -8.39 16.82 -15.16
CA ILE A 259 -9.65 16.12 -15.43
C ILE A 259 -9.59 15.38 -16.76
N ALA A 260 -8.96 15.96 -17.78
CA ALA A 260 -8.75 15.33 -19.08
C ALA A 260 -7.94 14.04 -18.94
N ASP A 261 -6.88 14.06 -18.14
CA ASP A 261 -6.01 12.90 -17.90
C ASP A 261 -6.76 11.73 -17.23
N LEU A 262 -7.81 12.01 -16.46
CA LEU A 262 -8.64 10.97 -15.82
C LEU A 262 -9.62 10.31 -16.80
N SER A 263 -9.98 10.98 -17.90
CA SER A 263 -10.96 10.47 -18.84
C SER A 263 -10.44 9.24 -19.60
N GLY A 264 -11.28 8.22 -19.72
CA GLY A 264 -10.99 6.97 -20.44
C GLY A 264 -10.08 6.00 -19.69
N GLN A 265 -9.57 6.36 -18.50
CA GLN A 265 -8.65 5.49 -17.75
C GLN A 265 -9.28 4.15 -17.38
N VAL A 266 -10.58 4.13 -17.03
CA VAL A 266 -11.30 2.91 -16.67
C VAL A 266 -11.39 1.97 -17.87
N ALA A 267 -11.79 2.48 -19.03
CA ALA A 267 -11.89 1.69 -20.26
C ALA A 267 -10.52 1.17 -20.71
N HIS A 268 -9.49 2.02 -20.64
CA HIS A 268 -8.12 1.66 -20.99
C HIS A 268 -7.58 0.54 -20.11
N ARG A 269 -7.64 0.69 -18.78
CA ARG A 269 -7.15 -0.35 -17.85
C ARG A 269 -7.94 -1.65 -17.95
N THR A 270 -9.26 -1.56 -18.12
CA THR A 270 -10.12 -2.75 -18.30
C THR A 270 -9.69 -3.55 -19.54
N SER A 271 -9.41 -2.85 -20.65
CA SER A 271 -8.97 -3.50 -21.91
C SER A 271 -7.54 -4.03 -21.85
N GLN A 272 -6.67 -3.41 -21.05
CA GLN A 272 -5.32 -3.91 -20.82
C GLN A 272 -5.30 -5.21 -20.00
N TRP A 273 -6.17 -5.32 -19.00
CA TRP A 273 -6.17 -6.46 -18.07
C TRP A 273 -6.99 -7.65 -18.58
N LEU A 274 -8.06 -7.40 -19.34
CA LEU A 274 -8.93 -8.44 -19.88
C LEU A 274 -8.57 -8.76 -21.34
N THR A 275 -7.68 -9.73 -21.53
CA THR A 275 -7.18 -10.12 -22.86
C THR A 275 -8.22 -10.88 -23.69
N ARG A 276 -8.01 -10.94 -25.01
CA ARG A 276 -8.88 -11.67 -25.94
C ARG A 276 -8.95 -13.17 -25.63
N GLU A 277 -7.86 -13.74 -25.14
CA GLU A 277 -7.81 -15.15 -24.73
C GLU A 277 -8.74 -15.41 -23.54
N MET A 278 -8.75 -14.52 -22.53
CA MET A 278 -9.65 -14.62 -21.39
C MET A 278 -11.12 -14.50 -21.78
N LEU A 279 -11.43 -13.68 -22.80
CA LEU A 279 -12.79 -13.47 -23.31
C LEU A 279 -13.30 -14.62 -24.20
N SER A 280 -12.40 -15.39 -24.81
CA SER A 280 -12.74 -16.51 -25.70
C SER A 280 -12.54 -17.89 -25.05
N GLY A 281 -11.96 -17.93 -23.84
CA GLY A 281 -11.79 -19.16 -23.07
C GLY A 281 -13.08 -19.70 -22.45
N PRO A 282 -12.99 -20.81 -21.70
CA PRO A 282 -14.15 -21.48 -21.08
C PRO A 282 -15.01 -20.56 -20.19
N ASN A 283 -14.37 -19.59 -19.53
CA ASN A 283 -15.00 -18.61 -18.66
C ASN A 283 -15.31 -17.28 -19.37
N GLY A 284 -15.21 -17.24 -20.71
CA GLY A 284 -15.29 -16.03 -21.51
C GLY A 284 -16.60 -15.27 -21.34
N ALA A 285 -17.72 -15.97 -21.17
CA ALA A 285 -19.02 -15.35 -20.92
C ALA A 285 -19.06 -14.56 -19.60
N ALA A 286 -18.50 -15.12 -18.52
CA ALA A 286 -18.45 -14.45 -17.21
C ALA A 286 -17.52 -13.23 -17.24
N ILE A 287 -16.33 -13.37 -17.84
CA ILE A 287 -15.37 -12.26 -17.98
C ILE A 287 -15.92 -11.17 -18.90
N THR A 288 -16.63 -11.52 -19.96
CA THR A 288 -17.32 -10.56 -20.84
C THR A 288 -18.38 -9.78 -20.08
N GLY A 289 -19.13 -10.43 -19.19
CA GLY A 289 -20.09 -9.75 -18.31
C GLY A 289 -19.43 -8.73 -17.36
N VAL A 290 -18.28 -9.07 -16.79
CA VAL A 290 -17.50 -8.13 -15.95
C VAL A 290 -16.95 -6.98 -16.77
N ARG A 291 -16.39 -7.27 -17.95
CA ARG A 291 -15.89 -6.24 -18.89
C ARG A 291 -16.98 -5.25 -19.25
N GLN A 292 -18.18 -5.73 -19.59
CA GLN A 292 -19.29 -4.86 -19.97
C GLN A 292 -19.69 -3.94 -18.83
N LYS A 293 -19.86 -4.46 -17.61
CA LYS A 293 -20.19 -3.64 -16.43
C LYS A 293 -19.14 -2.56 -16.15
N LEU A 294 -17.86 -2.88 -16.28
CA LEU A 294 -16.77 -1.92 -16.10
C LEU A 294 -16.75 -0.85 -17.19
N LEU A 295 -17.01 -1.22 -18.45
CA LEU A 295 -17.08 -0.28 -19.56
C LEU A 295 -18.32 0.63 -19.46
N ASP A 296 -19.49 0.09 -19.09
CA ASP A 296 -20.72 0.86 -18.93
C ASP A 296 -20.56 1.91 -17.80
N ARG A 297 -20.09 1.48 -16.62
CA ARG A 297 -19.83 2.40 -15.51
C ARG A 297 -18.66 3.33 -15.75
N GLY A 298 -17.65 2.88 -16.51
CA GLY A 298 -16.57 3.73 -16.98
C GLY A 298 -17.09 4.86 -17.88
N ALA A 299 -18.00 4.55 -18.80
CA ALA A 299 -18.63 5.54 -19.68
C ALA A 299 -19.48 6.56 -18.89
N GLU A 300 -20.20 6.12 -17.85
CA GLU A 300 -20.92 7.05 -16.95
C GLU A 300 -19.96 8.01 -16.23
N ILE A 301 -18.79 7.52 -15.78
CA ILE A 301 -17.76 8.37 -15.17
C ILE A 301 -17.21 9.37 -16.18
N ASP A 302 -16.88 8.92 -17.39
CA ASP A 302 -16.36 9.78 -18.46
C ASP A 302 -17.36 10.86 -18.87
N GLU A 303 -18.65 10.54 -18.83
CA GLU A 303 -19.72 11.50 -19.06
C GLU A 303 -19.78 12.58 -17.97
N LEU A 304 -19.64 12.22 -16.69
CA LEU A 304 -19.56 13.19 -15.59
C LEU A 304 -18.32 14.06 -15.68
N LEU A 305 -17.16 13.48 -16.04
CA LEU A 305 -15.93 14.24 -16.27
C LEU A 305 -16.11 15.22 -17.44
N ARG A 306 -16.78 14.80 -18.53
CA ARG A 306 -17.10 15.68 -19.67
C ARG A 306 -18.01 16.84 -19.25
N GLN A 307 -19.01 16.60 -18.40
CA GLN A 307 -19.86 17.66 -17.86
C GLN A 307 -19.07 18.64 -16.98
N ALA A 308 -18.16 18.15 -16.14
CA ALA A 308 -17.28 18.99 -15.34
C ALA A 308 -16.39 19.87 -16.23
N ARG A 309 -15.79 19.31 -17.29
CA ARG A 309 -15.00 20.07 -18.27
C ARG A 309 -15.82 21.11 -19.02
N ALA A 310 -17.06 20.80 -19.39
CA ALA A 310 -17.95 21.79 -20.02
C ALA A 310 -18.25 22.96 -19.07
N CYS A 311 -18.39 22.71 -17.77
CA CYS A 311 -18.52 23.77 -16.76
C CYS A 311 -17.23 24.60 -16.65
N LEU A 312 -16.07 23.95 -16.65
CA LEU A 312 -14.77 24.64 -16.62
C LEU A 312 -14.53 25.50 -17.86
N SER A 313 -14.87 25.01 -19.04
CA SER A 313 -14.78 25.79 -20.29
C SER A 313 -15.60 27.07 -20.19
N LYS A 314 -16.84 27.00 -19.68
CA LYS A 314 -17.67 28.20 -19.47
C LYS A 314 -17.03 29.18 -18.50
N LEU A 315 -16.46 28.67 -17.41
CA LEU A 315 -15.75 29.51 -16.43
C LEU A 315 -14.49 30.15 -17.03
N GLN A 316 -13.78 29.43 -17.90
CA GLN A 316 -12.62 29.97 -18.63
C GLN A 316 -13.04 31.08 -19.61
N ASP A 317 -14.16 30.91 -20.31
CA ASP A 317 -14.72 31.92 -21.21
C ASP A 317 -15.14 33.18 -20.43
N GLU A 318 -15.91 33.02 -19.33
CA GLU A 318 -16.32 34.12 -18.46
C GLU A 318 -15.11 34.88 -17.86
N LEU A 319 -14.06 34.15 -17.48
CA LEU A 319 -12.81 34.75 -16.99
C LEU A 319 -12.06 35.50 -18.10
N GLY A 320 -12.07 34.96 -19.33
CA GLY A 320 -11.48 35.61 -20.50
C GLY A 320 -12.18 36.92 -20.87
N ASP A 321 -13.51 36.93 -20.84
CA ASP A 321 -14.33 38.13 -21.09
C ASP A 321 -14.10 39.20 -20.01
N ALA A 322 -14.04 38.79 -18.74
CA ALA A 322 -13.67 39.67 -17.63
C ALA A 322 -12.25 40.23 -17.79
N GLY A 323 -11.29 39.40 -18.20
CA GLY A 323 -9.90 39.80 -18.46
C GLY A 323 -9.79 40.82 -19.60
N THR A 324 -10.57 40.64 -20.67
CA THR A 324 -10.62 41.57 -21.81
C THR A 324 -11.20 42.92 -21.40
N SER A 325 -12.30 42.90 -20.65
CA SER A 325 -12.94 44.11 -20.10
C SER A 325 -11.99 44.87 -19.17
N LEU A 326 -11.29 44.15 -18.30
CA LEU A 326 -10.29 44.71 -17.39
C LEU A 326 -9.10 45.32 -18.14
N THR A 327 -8.60 44.64 -19.18
CA THR A 327 -7.50 45.13 -20.02
C THR A 327 -7.86 46.44 -20.72
N SER A 328 -9.10 46.56 -21.23
CA SER A 328 -9.61 47.80 -21.82
C SER A 328 -9.65 48.95 -20.81
N ALA A 329 -10.17 48.69 -19.60
CA ALA A 329 -10.17 49.68 -18.51
C ALA A 329 -8.74 50.10 -18.09
N HIS A 330 -7.83 49.14 -18.01
CA HIS A 330 -6.41 49.39 -17.73
C HIS A 330 -5.76 50.28 -18.80
N ALA A 331 -6.05 50.04 -20.08
CA ALA A 331 -5.52 50.83 -21.19
C ALA A 331 -5.99 52.29 -21.13
N GLN A 332 -7.27 52.54 -20.84
CA GLN A 332 -7.80 53.91 -20.68
C GLN A 332 -7.15 54.63 -19.50
N GLN A 333 -6.99 53.95 -18.36
CA GLN A 333 -6.33 54.52 -17.19
C GLN A 333 -4.84 54.78 -17.41
N GLU A 334 -4.14 53.91 -18.15
CA GLU A 334 -2.73 54.11 -18.48
C GLU A 334 -2.53 55.27 -19.46
N ALA A 335 -3.42 55.45 -20.44
CA ALA A 335 -3.39 56.62 -21.33
C ALA A 335 -3.57 57.94 -20.54
N ALA A 336 -4.53 57.99 -19.62
CA ALA A 336 -4.72 59.14 -18.74
C ALA A 336 -3.50 59.40 -17.84
N TYR A 337 -2.84 58.34 -17.35
CA TYR A 337 -1.62 58.45 -16.56
C TYR A 337 -0.43 58.95 -17.38
N GLN A 338 -0.29 58.53 -18.64
CA GLN A 338 0.78 59.00 -19.52
C GLN A 338 0.64 60.49 -19.84
N GLU A 339 -0.58 60.99 -20.07
CA GLU A 339 -0.82 62.43 -20.24
C GLU A 339 -0.38 63.23 -19.00
N LEU A 340 -0.63 62.74 -17.79
CA LEU A 340 -0.24 63.40 -16.54
C LEU A 340 1.29 63.56 -16.38
N ILE A 341 2.09 62.63 -16.90
CA ILE A 341 3.56 62.64 -16.77
C ILE A 341 4.22 63.20 -18.04
N LYS A 342 3.45 63.62 -19.06
CA LYS A 342 4.03 64.10 -20.32
C LYS A 342 4.85 65.38 -20.14
N HIS A 343 4.46 66.23 -19.20
CA HIS A 343 4.94 67.59 -19.04
C HIS A 343 6.20 67.75 -18.17
N ASP A 344 6.71 66.70 -17.54
CA ASP A 344 7.89 66.79 -16.65
C ASP A 344 8.83 65.57 -16.79
N ALA A 345 10.04 65.82 -17.28
CA ALA A 345 11.05 64.79 -17.54
C ALA A 345 11.66 64.20 -16.26
N ALA A 346 11.76 64.98 -15.18
CA ALA A 346 12.28 64.51 -13.90
C ALA A 346 11.27 63.59 -13.21
N LEU A 347 9.98 63.96 -13.24
CA LEU A 347 8.87 63.11 -12.78
C LEU A 347 8.80 61.79 -13.58
N ARG A 348 9.04 61.83 -14.89
CA ARG A 348 9.03 60.63 -15.74
C ARG A 348 10.14 59.64 -15.37
N GLY A 349 11.36 60.11 -15.09
CA GLY A 349 12.48 59.25 -14.69
C GLY A 349 12.25 58.58 -13.33
N GLN A 350 11.82 59.35 -12.33
CA GLN A 350 11.54 58.83 -10.98
C GLN A 350 10.35 57.87 -10.97
N ALA A 351 9.29 58.17 -11.73
CA ALA A 351 8.13 57.28 -11.87
C ALA A 351 8.47 55.96 -12.58
N ALA A 352 9.33 55.99 -13.61
CA ALA A 352 9.75 54.80 -14.31
C ALA A 352 10.56 53.84 -13.41
N GLU A 353 11.52 54.38 -12.64
CA GLU A 353 12.33 53.56 -11.72
C GLU A 353 11.49 52.99 -10.59
N ARG A 354 10.59 53.80 -10.01
CA ARG A 354 9.62 53.33 -9.00
C ARG A 354 8.71 52.24 -9.54
N SER A 355 8.20 52.40 -10.77
CA SER A 355 7.38 51.38 -11.43
C SER A 355 8.15 50.07 -11.65
N ARG A 356 9.44 50.13 -11.99
CA ARG A 356 10.28 48.94 -12.16
C ARG A 356 10.46 48.18 -10.84
N LEU A 357 10.77 48.90 -9.77
CA LEU A 357 10.95 48.29 -8.45
C LEU A 357 9.63 47.76 -7.88
N GLU A 358 8.52 48.47 -8.08
CA GLU A 358 7.18 47.98 -7.71
C GLU A 358 6.80 46.72 -8.51
N LYS A 359 7.18 46.64 -9.80
CA LYS A 359 7.01 45.44 -10.62
C LYS A 359 7.74 44.24 -10.01
N MET A 360 9.02 44.42 -9.68
CA MET A 360 9.84 43.38 -9.05
C MET A 360 9.29 42.97 -7.67
N LYS A 361 8.82 43.94 -6.86
CA LYS A 361 8.18 43.66 -5.57
C LYS A 361 6.90 42.83 -5.74
N ASN A 362 6.05 43.15 -6.71
CA ASN A 362 4.83 42.40 -6.97
C ASN A 362 5.14 40.96 -7.40
N ASP A 363 6.17 40.74 -8.22
CA ASP A 363 6.65 39.41 -8.60
C ASP A 363 7.10 38.58 -7.38
N LEU A 364 7.88 39.19 -6.48
CA LEU A 364 8.30 38.52 -5.24
C LEU A 364 7.13 38.25 -4.29
N LEU A 365 6.09 39.11 -4.27
CA LEU A 365 4.86 38.86 -3.53
C LEU A 365 4.06 37.69 -4.12
N ALA A 366 4.02 37.55 -5.44
CA ALA A 366 3.37 36.41 -6.10
C ALA A 366 4.09 35.10 -5.75
N LYS A 367 5.43 35.08 -5.86
CA LYS A 367 6.25 33.94 -5.44
C LYS A 367 6.10 33.61 -3.95
N GLN A 368 5.94 34.62 -3.10
CA GLN A 368 5.64 34.42 -1.69
C GLN A 368 4.31 33.71 -1.48
N ARG A 369 3.24 34.13 -2.17
CA ARG A 369 1.93 33.44 -2.11
C ARG A 369 2.03 32.00 -2.61
N GLN A 370 2.76 31.76 -3.69
CA GLN A 370 3.00 30.41 -4.21
C GLN A 370 3.71 29.54 -3.17
N ARG A 371 4.77 30.05 -2.53
CA ARG A 371 5.47 29.36 -1.45
C ARG A 371 4.52 29.04 -0.30
N ASP A 372 3.73 30.01 0.14
CA ASP A 372 2.84 29.85 1.28
C ASP A 372 1.77 28.77 1.00
N ALA A 373 1.26 28.69 -0.23
CA ALA A 373 0.36 27.61 -0.67
C ALA A 373 1.04 26.23 -0.68
N ILE A 374 2.31 26.15 -1.12
CA ILE A 374 3.08 24.90 -1.08
C ILE A 374 3.35 24.47 0.37
N ILE A 375 3.66 25.41 1.27
CA ILE A 375 3.84 25.16 2.70
C ILE A 375 2.55 24.59 3.31
N GLU A 376 1.38 25.15 2.99
CA GLU A 376 0.09 24.65 3.47
C GLU A 376 -0.16 23.20 2.99
N LYS A 377 0.09 22.93 1.71
CA LYS A 377 0.01 21.57 1.15
C LYS A 377 0.98 20.60 1.84
N GLN A 378 2.22 21.04 2.09
CA GLN A 378 3.23 20.26 2.79
C GLN A 378 2.79 19.94 4.23
N ALA A 379 2.23 20.92 4.94
CA ALA A 379 1.72 20.74 6.30
C ALA A 379 0.59 19.69 6.34
N GLY A 380 -0.29 19.67 5.34
CA GLY A 380 -1.31 18.63 5.18
C GLY A 380 -0.71 17.22 5.04
N LEU A 381 0.29 17.07 4.15
CA LEU A 381 0.99 15.79 3.93
C LEU A 381 1.82 15.36 5.15
N GLN A 382 2.41 16.29 5.90
CA GLN A 382 3.12 16.01 7.16
C GLN A 382 2.15 15.53 8.24
N LYS A 383 0.97 16.13 8.34
CA LYS A 383 -0.09 15.67 9.26
C LYS A 383 -0.53 14.25 8.93
N GLU A 384 -0.76 13.95 7.65
CA GLU A 384 -1.07 12.60 7.18
C GLU A 384 0.07 11.62 7.54
N ARG A 385 1.33 12.02 7.30
CA ARG A 385 2.50 11.20 7.65
C ARG A 385 2.54 10.84 9.13
N THR A 386 2.30 11.81 10.01
CA THR A 386 2.24 11.58 11.46
C THR A 386 1.15 10.59 11.83
N GLN A 387 -0.04 10.70 11.23
CA GLN A 387 -1.13 9.74 11.44
C GLN A 387 -0.78 8.33 10.94
N LEU A 388 -0.13 8.22 9.79
CA LEU A 388 0.33 6.93 9.26
C LEU A 388 1.40 6.29 10.15
N LEU A 389 2.35 7.07 10.69
CA LEU A 389 3.37 6.61 11.63
C LEU A 389 2.76 6.13 12.96
N GLN A 390 1.76 6.86 13.47
CA GLN A 390 1.03 6.44 14.67
C GLN A 390 0.34 5.09 14.45
N LYS A 391 -0.43 4.94 13.36
CA LYS A 391 -1.08 3.67 13.00
C LYS A 391 -0.07 2.54 12.81
N LEU A 392 1.10 2.83 12.24
CA LEU A 392 2.18 1.85 12.09
C LEU A 392 2.69 1.36 13.45
N SER A 393 2.84 2.26 14.43
CA SER A 393 3.21 1.90 15.80
C SER A 393 2.15 1.02 16.45
N GLU A 394 0.88 1.44 16.38
CA GLU A 394 -0.25 0.72 16.96
C GLU A 394 -0.37 -0.71 16.40
N LEU A 395 -0.19 -0.90 15.09
CA LEU A 395 -0.20 -2.24 14.48
C LEU A 395 1.02 -3.09 14.88
N ARG A 396 2.19 -2.47 15.06
CA ARG A 396 3.38 -3.18 15.56
C ARG A 396 3.17 -3.65 17.00
N ASP A 397 2.57 -2.80 17.84
CA ASP A 397 2.21 -3.14 19.22
C ASP A 397 1.14 -4.23 19.27
N SER A 398 0.12 -4.13 18.41
CA SER A 398 -0.91 -5.16 18.25
C SER A 398 -0.31 -6.52 17.90
N ARG A 399 0.56 -6.58 16.87
CA ARG A 399 1.25 -7.82 16.49
C ARG A 399 2.10 -8.39 17.64
N TYR A 400 2.78 -7.51 18.38
CA TYR A 400 3.56 -7.93 19.54
C TYR A 400 2.67 -8.48 20.66
N ASN A 401 1.53 -7.86 20.95
CA ASN A 401 0.59 -8.32 21.97
C ASN A 401 -0.01 -9.68 21.64
N VAL A 402 -0.36 -9.94 20.37
CA VAL A 402 -0.80 -11.26 19.91
C VAL A 402 0.28 -12.31 20.19
N ARG A 403 1.51 -12.04 19.77
CA ARG A 403 2.66 -12.94 20.02
C ARG A 403 2.90 -13.16 21.51
N LYS A 404 2.85 -12.11 22.32
CA LYS A 404 3.02 -12.17 23.77
C LYS A 404 1.96 -13.05 24.44
N ALA A 405 0.69 -12.94 24.02
CA ALA A 405 -0.39 -13.79 24.51
C ALA A 405 -0.15 -15.27 24.16
N ILE A 406 0.34 -15.56 22.95
CA ILE A 406 0.73 -16.92 22.54
C ILE A 406 1.85 -17.46 23.45
N ALA A 407 2.90 -16.68 23.68
CA ALA A 407 4.00 -17.07 24.57
C ALA A 407 3.53 -17.34 26.01
N GLN A 408 2.62 -16.51 26.54
CA GLN A 408 2.01 -16.73 27.85
C GLN A 408 1.23 -18.05 27.90
N ARG A 409 0.41 -18.33 26.89
CA ARG A 409 -0.34 -19.59 26.79
C ARG A 409 0.58 -20.81 26.78
N ILE A 410 1.69 -20.76 26.04
CA ILE A 410 2.69 -21.83 25.99
C ILE A 410 3.35 -22.01 27.36
N ASN A 411 3.79 -20.92 28.00
CA ASN A 411 4.43 -20.98 29.31
C ASN A 411 3.50 -21.56 30.38
N THR A 412 2.20 -21.23 30.38
CA THR A 412 1.24 -21.79 31.33
C THR A 412 1.07 -23.29 31.17
N ALA A 413 1.16 -23.82 29.95
CA ALA A 413 0.96 -25.23 29.66
C ALA A 413 2.22 -26.09 29.86
N LEU A 414 3.42 -25.53 29.63
CA LEU A 414 4.66 -26.30 29.49
C LEU A 414 5.74 -25.95 30.52
N MET A 415 5.51 -25.02 31.45
CA MET A 415 6.44 -24.82 32.55
C MET A 415 6.42 -25.99 33.54
N PRO A 416 7.58 -26.42 34.09
CA PRO A 416 8.90 -25.79 33.99
C PRO A 416 9.76 -26.23 32.79
N ASP A 417 9.31 -27.19 31.99
CA ASP A 417 10.12 -27.86 30.97
C ASP A 417 10.49 -26.94 29.80
N ILE A 418 9.59 -26.03 29.41
CA ILE A 418 9.80 -25.09 28.29
C ILE A 418 9.44 -23.67 28.72
N ARG A 419 10.32 -22.72 28.40
CA ARG A 419 10.11 -21.27 28.59
C ARG A 419 10.26 -20.53 27.26
N VAL A 420 9.23 -19.77 26.88
CA VAL A 420 9.20 -18.91 25.70
C VAL A 420 9.21 -17.44 26.12
N THR A 421 10.10 -16.65 25.51
CA THR A 421 10.20 -15.20 25.70
C THR A 421 10.16 -14.48 24.36
N ILE A 422 9.40 -13.39 24.28
CA ILE A 422 9.29 -12.57 23.07
C ILE A 422 9.68 -11.15 23.41
N GLU A 423 10.65 -10.62 22.67
CA GLU A 423 11.12 -9.26 22.79
C GLU A 423 10.60 -8.41 21.62
N GLN A 424 10.02 -7.26 21.94
CA GLN A 424 9.56 -6.33 20.93
C GLN A 424 10.75 -5.68 20.23
N SER A 425 10.77 -5.73 18.89
CA SER A 425 11.86 -5.15 18.07
C SER A 425 13.26 -5.72 18.35
N GLY A 426 13.38 -6.93 18.91
CA GLY A 426 14.68 -7.53 19.24
C GLY A 426 15.55 -7.96 18.04
N HIS A 427 14.96 -8.17 16.86
CA HIS A 427 15.71 -8.58 15.68
C HIS A 427 16.31 -7.40 14.90
N LEU A 428 17.53 -7.00 15.26
CA LEU A 428 18.23 -5.84 14.68
C LEU A 428 19.02 -6.15 13.39
N GLY A 429 18.99 -7.38 12.87
CA GLY A 429 19.84 -7.78 11.73
C GLY A 429 19.68 -6.92 10.47
N GLN A 430 18.44 -6.57 10.10
CA GLN A 430 18.19 -5.69 8.94
C GLN A 430 18.67 -4.25 9.18
N TYR A 431 18.51 -3.75 10.41
CA TYR A 431 18.98 -2.42 10.78
C TYR A 431 20.50 -2.35 10.73
N ARG A 432 21.19 -3.39 11.24
CA ARG A 432 22.64 -3.54 11.13
C ARG A 432 23.11 -3.56 9.69
N ALA A 433 22.49 -4.39 8.83
CA ALA A 433 22.82 -4.45 7.41
C ALA A 433 22.61 -3.09 6.71
N MET A 434 21.54 -2.37 7.04
CA MET A 434 21.29 -1.02 6.52
C MET A 434 22.40 -0.04 6.95
N LEU A 435 22.79 -0.06 8.23
CA LEU A 435 23.89 0.78 8.74
C LEU A 435 25.22 0.44 8.07
N GLU A 436 25.54 -0.84 7.91
CA GLU A 436 26.75 -1.29 7.23
C GLU A 436 26.80 -0.83 5.77
N GLN A 437 25.68 -0.91 5.06
CA GLN A 437 25.55 -0.40 3.69
C GLN A 437 25.71 1.13 3.64
N ALA A 438 25.06 1.87 4.54
CA ALA A 438 25.18 3.33 4.60
C ALA A 438 26.60 3.80 4.96
N LEU A 439 27.33 3.01 5.76
CA LEU A 439 28.72 3.26 6.14
C LEU A 439 29.74 2.75 5.10
N THR A 440 29.28 2.15 4.00
CA THR A 440 30.15 1.68 2.93
C THR A 440 30.77 2.88 2.20
N GLY A 441 32.00 3.24 2.58
CA GLY A 441 32.73 4.41 2.07
C GLY A 441 33.25 5.33 3.17
N ALA A 442 32.68 5.24 4.37
CA ALA A 442 33.26 5.84 5.56
C ALA A 442 34.42 4.97 6.06
N ARG A 443 35.60 5.57 6.34
CA ARG A 443 36.78 4.86 6.88
C ARG A 443 36.60 4.44 8.35
N VAL A 444 35.57 3.66 8.65
CA VAL A 444 35.21 3.21 10.01
C VAL A 444 35.12 1.68 10.05
N GLN A 445 35.53 1.06 11.16
CA GLN A 445 35.41 -0.39 11.35
C GLN A 445 33.95 -0.82 11.43
N ARG A 446 33.48 -1.46 10.34
CA ARG A 446 32.07 -1.75 10.05
C ARG A 446 31.38 -2.62 11.11
N GLY A 447 32.09 -3.63 11.63
CA GLY A 447 31.52 -4.57 12.61
C GLY A 447 31.37 -4.02 14.03
N VAL A 448 32.09 -2.95 14.40
CA VAL A 448 32.08 -2.41 15.78
C VAL A 448 30.94 -1.41 15.97
N VAL A 449 30.57 -0.67 14.93
CA VAL A 449 29.48 0.32 14.97
C VAL A 449 28.11 -0.35 14.88
N ALA A 450 27.99 -1.46 14.15
CA ALA A 450 26.74 -2.22 14.02
C ALA A 450 26.43 -3.13 15.22
N GLN A 451 27.39 -3.39 16.12
CA GLN A 451 27.18 -4.26 17.29
C GLN A 451 26.46 -3.57 18.47
N ARG A 452 26.54 -2.24 18.57
CA ARG A 452 25.79 -1.42 19.52
C ARG A 452 24.43 -1.05 18.95
#